data_AF-A0A9N8RVB6-F1
#
_entry.id   AF-A0A9N8RVB6-F1
#
_cell.length_a   1.000
_cell.length_b   1.000
_cell.length_c   1.000
_cell.angle_alpha   90.00
_cell.angle_beta   90.00
_cell.angle_gamma   90.00
#
_symmetry.space_group_name_H-M   'P 1'
#
loop_
_entity.id
_entity.type
_entity.pdbx_description
1 polymer ?
#
loop_
_entity_poly.entity_id
_entity_poly.type
_entity_poly.pdbx_seq_one_letter_code
_entity_poly.pdbx_strand_id
1 'polypeptide(L)' 'MSDDSPKTHTIDADTRTAYVEAALKLHFQTLPEGAEARVQAQFARIAMLAVPVLAFPLNADDEPAPVFRA' A
#
# COMPACT_ATOMS: atom_id res chain seq x y z
N MET A 1 25.19 15.93 14.41
CA MET A 1 23.73 15.80 14.27
C MET A 1 23.49 14.89 13.08
N SER A 2 23.05 13.65 13.33
CA SER A 2 22.70 12.74 12.24
C SER A 2 21.40 13.24 11.62
N ASP A 3 21.45 13.49 10.32
CA ASP A 3 20.30 13.85 9.50
C ASP A 3 19.43 12.59 9.34
N ASP A 4 18.54 12.36 10.30
CA ASP A 4 17.49 11.32 10.24
C ASP A 4 16.28 11.87 9.49
N SER A 5 16.55 12.41 8.29
CA SER A 5 15.48 12.80 7.37
C SER A 5 14.79 11.52 6.88
N PRO A 6 13.45 11.43 6.97
CA PRO A 6 12.72 10.25 6.52
C PRO A 6 13.03 10.03 5.05
N LYS A 7 13.69 8.90 4.73
CA LYS A 7 13.89 8.49 3.34
C LYS A 7 12.50 8.26 2.75
N THR A 8 12.07 9.16 1.87
CA THR A 8 10.87 8.96 1.07
C THR A 8 11.09 7.73 0.21
N HIS A 9 10.66 6.57 0.68
CA HIS A 9 10.64 5.33 -0.08
C HIS A 9 9.52 5.44 -1.12
N THR A 10 9.77 6.19 -2.18
CA THR A 10 8.88 6.23 -3.33
C THR A 10 9.00 4.87 -4.03
N ILE A 11 7.92 4.08 -4.00
CA ILE A 11 7.86 2.86 -4.82
C ILE A 11 7.80 3.31 -6.28
N ASP A 12 8.82 2.95 -7.07
CA ASP A 12 8.82 3.24 -8.50
C ASP A 12 7.68 2.50 -9.22
N ALA A 13 7.32 2.99 -10.40
CA ALA A 13 6.16 2.49 -11.13
C ALA A 13 6.26 1.00 -11.50
N ASP A 14 7.48 0.50 -11.73
CA ASP A 14 7.73 -0.86 -12.16
C ASP A 14 7.60 -1.83 -10.98
N THR A 15 8.21 -1.49 -9.84
CA THR A 15 8.07 -2.23 -8.59
C THR A 15 6.62 -2.33 -8.15
N ARG A 16 5.86 -1.23 -8.25
CA ARG A 16 4.43 -1.22 -7.94
C ARG A 16 3.63 -2.14 -8.87
N THR A 17 3.92 -2.10 -10.16
CA THR A 17 3.23 -2.92 -11.17
C THR A 17 3.47 -4.40 -10.90
N ALA A 18 4.74 -4.80 -10.70
CA ALA A 18 5.11 -6.18 -10.39
C ALA A 18 4.45 -6.69 -9.10
N TYR A 19 4.37 -5.85 -8.07
CA TYR A 19 3.66 -6.18 -6.82
C TYR A 19 2.17 -6.46 -7.07
N VAL A 20 1.48 -5.56 -7.77
CA VAL A 20 0.05 -5.72 -8.05
C VAL A 20 -0.22 -6.98 -8.88
N GLU A 21 0.59 -7.23 -9.91
CA GLU A 21 0.48 -8.45 -10.71
C GLU A 21 0.66 -9.73 -9.88
N ALA A 22 1.69 -9.76 -9.03
CA ALA A 22 1.98 -10.92 -8.18
C ALA A 22 0.84 -11.16 -7.17
N ALA A 23 0.33 -10.10 -6.54
CA ALA A 23 -0.79 -10.19 -5.60
C ALA A 23 -2.06 -10.69 -6.30
N LEU A 24 -2.35 -10.19 -7.51
CA LEU A 24 -3.50 -10.62 -8.28
C LEU A 24 -3.41 -12.11 -8.66
N LYS A 25 -2.25 -12.57 -9.11
CA LYS A 25 -2.00 -14.00 -9.41
C LYS A 25 -2.10 -14.90 -8.17
N LEU A 26 -1.71 -14.39 -7.00
CA LEU A 26 -1.76 -15.14 -5.75
C LEU A 26 -3.20 -15.34 -5.24
N HIS A 27 -4.04 -14.31 -5.36
CA HIS A 27 -5.37 -14.31 -4.75
C HIS A 27 -6.50 -14.70 -5.70
N PHE A 28 -6.29 -14.61 -7.02
CA PHE A 28 -7.34 -14.85 -8.01
C PHE A 28 -6.88 -15.86 -9.06
N GLN A 29 -7.64 -16.95 -9.21
CA GLN A 29 -7.41 -17.93 -10.27
C GLN A 29 -7.79 -17.40 -11.65
N THR A 30 -8.78 -16.50 -11.72
CA THR A 30 -9.24 -15.86 -12.96
C THR A 30 -9.61 -14.41 -12.68
N LEU A 31 -9.28 -13.52 -13.63
CA LEU A 31 -9.63 -12.10 -13.56
C LEU A 31 -10.55 -11.71 -14.71
N PRO A 32 -11.59 -10.89 -14.44
CA PRO A 32 -12.36 -10.27 -15.51
C PRO A 32 -11.49 -9.38 -16.39
N GLU A 33 -11.88 -9.24 -17.66
CA GLU A 33 -11.17 -8.39 -18.61
C GLU A 33 -11.07 -6.94 -18.09
N GLY A 34 -9.86 -6.38 -18.17
CA GLY A 34 -9.56 -5.02 -17.70
C GLY A 34 -9.64 -4.83 -16.18
N ALA A 35 -9.81 -5.88 -15.37
CA ALA A 35 -9.77 -5.76 -13.91
C ALA A 35 -8.36 -5.38 -13.43
N GLU A 36 -7.32 -5.98 -14.01
CA GLU A 36 -5.93 -5.72 -13.66
C GLU A 36 -5.55 -4.24 -13.85
N ALA A 37 -5.82 -3.67 -15.03
CA ALA A 37 -5.56 -2.26 -15.32
C ALA A 37 -6.29 -1.32 -14.36
N ARG A 38 -7.53 -1.66 -13.98
CA ARG A 38 -8.30 -0.91 -12.99
C ARG A 38 -7.68 -0.99 -11.59
N VAL A 39 -7.24 -2.18 -11.17
CA VAL A 39 -6.57 -2.37 -9.87
C VAL A 39 -5.24 -1.61 -9.83
N GLN A 40 -4.42 -1.68 -10.87
CA GLN A 40 -3.16 -0.92 -10.96
C GLN A 40 -3.40 0.60 -10.82
N ALA A 41 -4.39 1.14 -11.53
CA ALA A 41 -4.74 2.56 -11.44
C ALA A 41 -5.22 2.97 -10.05
N GLN A 42 -6.04 2.14 -9.39
CA GLN A 42 -6.52 2.39 -8.04
C GLN A 42 -5.40 2.26 -7.00
N PHE A 43 -4.54 1.25 -7.14
CA PHE A 43 -3.41 1.02 -6.24
C PHE A 43 -2.42 2.19 -6.25
N ALA A 44 -2.18 2.79 -7.43
CA ALA A 44 -1.37 4.00 -7.54
C ALA A 44 -1.95 5.18 -6.73
N ARG A 45 -3.27 5.35 -6.72
CA ARG A 45 -3.95 6.39 -5.91
C ARG A 45 -3.85 6.10 -4.43
N ILE A 46 -4.05 4.84 -4.03
CA ILE A 46 -3.93 4.41 -2.63
C ILE A 46 -2.51 4.60 -2.12
N ALA A 47 -1.49 4.27 -2.92
CA ALA A 47 -0.09 4.46 -2.54
C ALA A 47 0.20 5.94 -2.19
N MET A 48 -0.35 6.89 -2.94
CA MET A 48 -0.21 8.32 -2.62
C MET A 48 -0.86 8.71 -1.28
N LEU A 49 -1.96 8.06 -0.90
CA LEU A 49 -2.65 8.30 0.37
C LEU A 49 -1.99 7.58 1.55
N ALA A 50 -1.38 6.42 1.31
CA ALA A 50 -0.78 5.59 2.34
C ALA A 50 0.55 6.15 2.86
N VAL A 51 1.36 6.78 2.00
CA VAL A 51 2.66 7.37 2.37
C VAL A 51 2.59 8.27 3.62
N PRO A 52 1.69 9.27 3.72
CA PRO A 52 1.60 10.10 4.93
C PRO A 52 1.09 9.34 6.16
N VAL A 53 0.26 8.31 5.98
CA VAL A 53 -0.24 7.48 7.08
C VAL A 53 0.90 6.62 7.66
N LEU A 54 1.73 6.04 6.80
CA LEU A 54 2.88 5.24 7.19
C LEU A 54 4.04 6.07 7.79
N ALA A 55 4.03 7.38 7.57
CA ALA A 55 5.00 8.29 8.18
C ALA A 55 4.66 8.65 9.63
N PHE A 56 3.47 8.30 10.14
CA PHE A 56 3.15 8.45 11.54
C PHE A 56 3.98 7.46 12.38
N PRO A 57 4.65 7.93 13.45
CA PRO A 57 5.38 7.04 14.34
C PRO A 57 4.39 6.10 15.04
N LEU A 58 4.67 4.80 14.99
CA LEU A 58 3.94 3.77 15.70
C LEU A 58 4.83 3.18 16.78
N ASN A 59 4.29 3.05 17.99
CA ASN A 59 4.89 2.27 19.07
C ASN A 59 4.37 0.83 19.01
N ALA A 60 5.19 -0.11 19.49
CA ALA A 60 4.78 -1.52 19.58
C ALA A 60 3.56 -1.74 20.49
N ASP A 61 3.33 -0.82 21.43
CA ASP A 61 2.21 -0.84 22.38
C ASP A 61 0.99 -0.03 21.88
N ASP A 62 1.04 0.54 20.66
CA ASP A 62 -0.10 1.24 20.10
C ASP A 62 -1.23 0.25 19.77
N GLU A 63 -2.35 0.40 20.46
CA GLU A 63 -3.53 -0.44 20.24
C GLU A 63 -4.29 -0.03 18.97
N PRO A 64 -4.91 -0.98 18.25
CA PRO A 64 -5.81 -0.66 17.14
C PRO A 64 -6.96 0.25 17.60
N ALA A 65 -7.45 1.08 16.68
CA ALA A 65 -8.64 1.89 16.95
C ALA A 65 -9.80 0.99 17.42
N PRO A 66 -10.54 1.40 18.47
CA PRO A 66 -11.61 0.58 19.02
C PRO A 66 -12.69 0.34 17.97
N VAL A 67 -12.96 -0.94 17.69
CA VAL A 67 -14.07 -1.35 16.83
C VAL A 67 -15.32 -1.44 17.71
N PHE A 68 -16.33 -0.63 17.42
CA PHE A 68 -17.63 -0.78 18.07
C PHE A 68 -18.18 -2.19 17.78
N ARG A 69 -18.44 -2.96 18.83
CA ARG A 69 -19.13 -4.25 18.75
C ARG A 69 -20.47 -4.11 19.45
N ALA A 70 -21.55 -4.31 18.71
CA ALA A 70 -22.92 -4.36 19.22
C ALA A 70 -23.19 -5.69 19.93
#